data_AF-A0A1I2AS42-F1
#
_entry.id   AF-A0A1I2AS42-F1
#
_cell.length_a   1.000
_cell.length_b   1.000
_cell.length_c   1.000
_cell.angle_alpha   90.00
_cell.angle_beta   90.00
_cell.angle_gamma   90.00
#
_symmetry.space_group_name_H-M   'P 1'
#
loop_
_entity.id
_entity.type
_entity.pdbx_description
1 polymer ?
#
loop_
_entity_poly.entity_id
_entity_poly.type
_entity_poly.pdbx_seq_one_letter_code
_entity_poly.pdbx_strand_id
1 'polypeptide(L)'
;MKTISQLLLLIGLFFTSTSIAQTNKKNMNTAKNYTVEIIRYTIPQEQRSNFEKAYSDAGKFLQASPYCLGYEIIHGEEEPEHYIVTIHWTSMDDHLSKFRKSSEFGGFFNLVRQFFTNIEEMKHYNLTSVSWSKEK
;
A
#
# COMPACT_ATOMS: atom_id res chain seq x y z
N MET A 1 34.06 -53.33 -7.91
CA MET A 1 34.59 -52.00 -8.28
C MET A 1 33.57 -50.96 -7.88
N LYS A 2 34.03 -49.91 -7.18
CA LYS A 2 33.23 -48.89 -6.48
C LYS A 2 32.61 -47.90 -7.47
N THR A 3 31.36 -47.51 -7.28
CA THR A 3 30.89 -46.15 -7.62
C THR A 3 29.87 -45.69 -6.60
N ILE A 4 30.29 -44.70 -5.82
CA ILE A 4 29.52 -43.87 -4.90
C ILE A 4 28.71 -42.91 -5.76
N SER A 5 27.38 -42.94 -5.68
CA SER A 5 26.55 -41.89 -6.27
C SER A 5 26.18 -40.88 -5.19
N GLN A 6 26.51 -39.62 -5.48
CA GLN A 6 26.48 -38.46 -4.60
C GLN A 6 25.05 -38.11 -4.16
N LEU A 7 24.89 -37.85 -2.86
CA LEU A 7 23.71 -37.23 -2.27
C LEU A 7 23.80 -35.72 -2.48
N LEU A 8 22.98 -35.18 -3.38
CA LEU A 8 22.81 -33.74 -3.58
C LEU A 8 21.82 -33.19 -2.54
N LEU A 9 22.36 -32.46 -1.55
CA LEU A 9 21.58 -31.69 -0.58
C LEU A 9 21.15 -30.37 -1.24
N LEU A 10 19.90 -30.28 -1.71
CA LEU A 10 19.31 -29.00 -2.14
C LEU A 10 18.95 -28.17 -0.90
N ILE A 11 19.87 -27.30 -0.48
CA ILE A 11 19.54 -26.15 0.37
C ILE A 11 19.09 -25.02 -0.59
N GLY A 12 17.80 -25.02 -0.92
CA GLY A 12 17.17 -23.90 -1.61
C GLY A 12 16.93 -22.77 -0.64
N LEU A 13 17.65 -21.66 -0.80
CA LEU A 13 17.50 -20.43 -0.03
C LEU A 13 16.05 -19.93 -0.06
N PHE A 14 15.39 -19.91 1.11
CA PHE A 14 14.21 -19.09 1.34
C PHE A 14 14.66 -17.61 1.33
N PHE A 15 14.56 -16.93 0.19
CA PHE A 15 14.57 -15.46 0.18
C PHE A 15 13.23 -14.99 0.75
N THR A 16 13.23 -14.75 2.06
CA THR A 16 12.10 -14.11 2.76
C THR A 16 11.93 -12.69 2.19
N SER A 17 10.72 -12.36 1.75
CA SER A 17 10.27 -11.03 1.29
C SER A 17 10.37 -9.91 2.34
N THR A 18 11.00 -10.18 3.49
CA THR A 18 11.13 -9.28 4.64
C THR A 18 12.08 -8.12 4.39
N SER A 19 13.05 -8.25 3.48
CA SER A 19 14.08 -7.22 3.30
C SER A 19 13.53 -5.89 2.76
N ILE A 20 12.54 -5.92 1.86
CA ILE A 20 11.97 -4.69 1.25
C ILE A 20 11.02 -4.00 2.24
N ALA A 21 10.23 -4.78 2.99
CA ALA A 21 9.33 -4.24 4.00
C ALA A 21 10.10 -3.63 5.19
N GLN A 22 11.20 -4.25 5.63
CA GLN A 22 12.05 -3.71 6.69
C GLN A 22 12.85 -2.49 6.26
N THR A 23 13.35 -2.40 5.01
CA THR A 23 14.00 -1.17 4.53
C THR A 23 13.01 -0.01 4.40
N ASN A 24 11.80 -0.25 3.91
CA ASN A 24 10.77 0.79 3.85
C ASN A 24 10.38 1.30 5.25
N LYS A 25 10.25 0.41 6.24
CA LYS A 25 9.92 0.80 7.62
C LYS A 25 11.04 1.59 8.30
N LYS A 26 12.31 1.25 8.02
CA LYS A 26 13.48 1.95 8.58
C LYS A 26 13.65 3.36 7.99
N ASN A 27 13.30 3.55 6.72
CA ASN A 27 13.35 4.86 6.06
C ASN A 27 12.28 5.84 6.58
N MET A 28 11.13 5.36 7.06
CA MET A 28 10.08 6.23 7.63
C MET A 28 10.46 6.88 8.97
N ASN A 29 11.45 6.35 9.68
CA ASN A 29 11.88 6.88 10.99
C ASN A 29 12.90 8.03 10.89
N THR A 30 13.39 8.37 9.70
CA THR A 30 14.40 9.42 9.53
C THR A 30 13.82 10.54 8.66
N ALA A 31 13.18 11.51 9.33
CA ALA A 31 12.40 12.64 8.82
C ALA A 31 10.97 12.29 8.34
N LYS A 32 9.98 12.51 9.23
CA LYS A 32 8.52 12.48 8.96
C LYS A 32 8.07 13.61 8.02
N ASN A 33 8.66 13.72 6.83
CA ASN A 33 8.26 14.69 5.81
C ASN A 33 7.58 13.94 4.66
N TYR A 34 6.54 13.18 4.98
CA TYR A 34 5.71 12.52 3.98
C TYR A 34 4.25 12.89 4.22
N THR A 35 3.48 12.87 3.15
CA THR A 35 2.06 13.19 3.18
C THR A 35 1.26 11.90 3.29
N VAL A 36 0.28 11.87 4.18
CA VAL A 36 -0.71 10.79 4.27
C VAL A 36 -1.94 11.24 3.50
N GLU A 37 -2.31 10.52 2.45
CA GLU A 37 -3.65 10.62 1.88
C GLU A 37 -4.58 9.70 2.66
N ILE A 38 -5.71 10.24 3.11
CA ILE A 38 -6.79 9.48 3.71
C ILE A 38 -7.99 9.61 2.80
N ILE A 39 -8.54 8.45 2.41
CA ILE A 39 -9.76 8.36 1.63
C ILE A 39 -10.78 7.57 2.42
N ARG A 40 -11.91 8.20 2.78
CA ARG A 40 -13.03 7.54 3.44
C ARG A 40 -14.08 7.14 2.42
N TYR A 41 -14.53 5.89 2.50
CA TYR A 41 -15.56 5.34 1.65
C TYR A 41 -16.75 4.81 2.46
N THR A 42 -17.94 4.91 1.87
CA THR A 42 -19.14 4.14 2.25
C THR A 42 -19.43 3.09 1.18
N ILE A 43 -19.01 1.84 1.41
CA ILE A 43 -19.08 0.74 0.44
C ILE A 43 -20.26 -0.21 0.75
N PRO A 44 -21.22 -0.37 -0.18
CA PRO A 44 -22.31 -1.33 -0.06
C PRO A 44 -21.80 -2.76 0.10
N GLN A 45 -22.51 -3.58 0.87
CA GLN A 45 -22.08 -4.94 1.23
C GLN A 45 -21.71 -5.80 0.03
N GLU A 46 -22.50 -5.73 -1.05
CA GLU A 46 -22.31 -6.47 -2.29
C GLU A 46 -21.07 -6.05 -3.09
N GLN A 47 -20.50 -4.87 -2.80
CA GLN A 47 -19.32 -4.33 -3.49
C GLN A 47 -18.02 -4.49 -2.70
N ARG A 48 -18.07 -4.85 -1.40
CA ARG A 48 -16.89 -4.90 -0.51
C ARG A 48 -15.76 -5.79 -1.03
N SER A 49 -16.08 -7.02 -1.45
CA SER A 49 -15.08 -7.93 -2.03
C SER A 49 -14.48 -7.38 -3.33
N ASN A 50 -15.28 -6.73 -4.16
CA ASN A 50 -14.80 -6.08 -5.38
C ASN A 50 -13.90 -4.88 -5.07
N PHE A 51 -14.23 -4.11 -4.03
CA PHE A 51 -13.43 -2.98 -3.55
C PHE A 51 -12.05 -3.43 -3.07
N GLU A 52 -12.02 -4.43 -2.18
CA GLU A 52 -10.77 -4.99 -1.66
C GLU A 52 -9.90 -5.59 -2.78
N LYS A 53 -10.53 -6.34 -3.70
CA LYS A 53 -9.83 -6.89 -4.86
C LYS A 53 -9.29 -5.78 -5.77
N ALA A 54 -10.08 -4.74 -6.03
CA ALA A 54 -9.65 -3.61 -6.86
C ALA A 54 -8.44 -2.91 -6.26
N TYR A 55 -8.42 -2.68 -4.95
CA TYR A 55 -7.26 -2.09 -4.26
C TYR A 55 -6.06 -3.03 -4.16
N SER A 56 -6.28 -4.34 -4.02
CA SER A 56 -5.22 -5.34 -4.11
C SER A 56 -4.52 -5.30 -5.48
N ASP A 57 -5.30 -5.23 -6.55
CA ASP A 57 -4.77 -5.14 -7.91
C ASP A 57 -4.17 -3.76 -8.21
N ALA A 58 -4.84 -2.69 -7.79
CA ALA A 58 -4.38 -1.30 -7.98
C ALA A 58 -3.10 -1.01 -7.19
N GLY A 59 -2.93 -1.67 -6.04
CA GLY A 59 -1.75 -1.60 -5.20
C GLY A 59 -0.44 -1.95 -5.92
N LYS A 60 -0.47 -2.75 -6.99
CA LYS A 60 0.70 -3.05 -7.83
C LYS A 60 1.25 -1.80 -8.52
N PHE A 61 0.37 -0.88 -8.93
CA PHE A 61 0.77 0.41 -9.53
C PHE A 61 1.32 1.37 -8.48
N LEU A 62 0.77 1.34 -7.26
CA LEU A 62 1.31 2.09 -6.12
C LEU A 62 2.72 1.58 -5.75
N GLN A 63 2.91 0.26 -5.65
CA GLN A 63 4.22 -0.35 -5.36
C GLN A 63 5.29 -0.04 -6.41
N ALA A 64 4.90 0.11 -7.68
CA ALA A 64 5.82 0.46 -8.76
C ALA A 64 6.20 1.95 -8.76
N SER A 65 5.42 2.82 -8.12
CA SER A 65 5.65 4.25 -8.11
C SER A 65 6.78 4.62 -7.15
N PRO A 66 7.80 5.39 -7.58
CA PRO A 66 8.84 5.89 -6.68
C PRO A 66 8.33 6.95 -5.69
N TYR A 67 7.12 7.46 -5.90
CA TYR A 67 6.50 8.49 -5.07
C TYR A 67 5.61 7.92 -3.96
N CYS A 68 5.21 6.65 -4.08
CA CYS A 68 4.39 5.97 -3.08
C CYS A 68 5.30 5.20 -2.10
N LEU A 69 5.17 5.50 -0.82
CA LEU A 69 5.94 4.90 0.28
C LEU A 69 5.21 3.70 0.91
N GLY A 70 3.91 3.57 0.68
CA GLY A 70 3.09 2.48 1.20
C GLY A 70 1.60 2.81 1.15
N TYR A 71 0.75 1.81 1.35
CA TYR A 71 -0.69 1.98 1.42
C TYR A 71 -1.32 0.89 2.29
N GLU A 72 -2.47 1.19 2.89
CA GLU A 72 -3.26 0.25 3.68
C GLU A 72 -4.75 0.45 3.41
N ILE A 73 -5.51 -0.64 3.53
CA ILE A 73 -6.98 -0.64 3.43
C ILE A 73 -7.48 -1.13 4.78
N ILE A 74 -8.30 -0.32 5.43
CA ILE A 74 -8.80 -0.55 6.77
C ILE A 74 -10.31 -0.64 6.68
N HIS A 75 -10.86 -1.77 7.12
CA HIS A 75 -12.30 -2.01 7.18
C HIS A 75 -12.82 -1.71 8.59
N GLY A 76 -13.93 -0.99 8.69
CA GLY A 76 -14.56 -0.66 9.97
C GLY A 76 -15.13 -1.90 10.67
N GLU A 77 -14.80 -2.06 11.95
CA GLU A 77 -15.38 -3.10 12.79
C GLU A 77 -16.74 -2.67 13.37
N GLU A 78 -16.85 -1.42 13.83
CA GLU A 78 -18.09 -0.84 14.37
C GLU A 78 -19.01 -0.29 13.27
N GLU A 79 -18.44 0.10 12.13
CA GLU A 79 -19.15 0.63 10.95
C GLU A 79 -18.75 -0.19 9.71
N PRO A 80 -19.35 -1.38 9.49
CA PRO A 80 -18.89 -2.35 8.48
C PRO A 80 -19.04 -1.90 7.03
N GLU A 81 -19.78 -0.84 6.75
CA GLU A 81 -19.85 -0.18 5.43
C GLU A 81 -18.68 0.77 5.18
N HIS A 82 -17.95 1.17 6.23
CA HIS A 82 -16.89 2.13 6.10
C HIS A 82 -15.54 1.48 5.84
N TYR A 83 -14.84 2.05 4.86
CA TYR A 83 -13.47 1.72 4.54
C TYR A 83 -12.63 2.98 4.58
N ILE A 84 -11.41 2.86 5.09
CA ILE A 84 -10.38 3.89 5.01
C ILE A 84 -9.25 3.34 4.15
N VAL A 85 -8.87 4.09 3.12
CA VAL A 85 -7.63 3.86 2.37
C VAL A 85 -6.63 4.90 2.82
N THR A 86 -5.47 4.44 3.29
CA THR A 86 -4.32 5.30 3.57
C THR A 86 -3.28 5.10 2.48
N ILE A 87 -2.73 6.19 1.94
CA ILE A 87 -1.60 6.14 1.02
C ILE A 87 -0.54 7.11 1.48
N HIS A 88 0.69 6.63 1.63
CA HIS A 88 1.83 7.42 2.04
C HIS A 88 2.57 7.90 0.80
N TRP A 89 2.64 9.20 0.61
CA TRP A 89 3.30 9.84 -0.51
C TRP A 89 4.55 10.57 -0.04
N THR A 90 5.61 10.58 -0.86
CA THR A 90 6.80 11.41 -0.59
C THR A 90 6.43 12.87 -0.33
N SER A 91 5.42 13.41 -1.05
CA SER A 91 4.75 14.67 -0.74
C SER A 91 3.38 14.76 -1.44
N MET A 92 2.52 15.69 -1.00
CA MET A 92 1.29 16.03 -1.72
C MET A 92 1.57 16.45 -3.17
N ASP A 93 2.63 17.24 -3.39
CA ASP A 93 2.99 17.67 -4.75
C ASP A 93 3.41 16.47 -5.60
N ASP A 94 4.25 15.57 -5.09
CA ASP A 94 4.66 14.37 -5.84
C ASP A 94 3.46 13.51 -6.24
N HIS A 95 2.45 13.38 -5.37
CA HIS A 95 1.21 12.71 -5.73
C HIS A 95 0.49 13.44 -6.88
N LEU A 96 0.17 14.72 -6.71
CA LEU A 96 -0.70 15.45 -7.64
C LEU A 96 -0.01 15.80 -8.97
N SER A 97 1.27 16.13 -8.92
CA SER A 97 2.04 16.65 -10.04
C SER A 97 2.81 15.54 -10.78
N LYS A 98 3.23 14.48 -10.08
CA LYS A 98 4.04 13.39 -10.66
C LYS A 98 3.28 12.08 -10.81
N PHE A 99 2.79 11.48 -9.72
CA PHE A 99 2.07 10.18 -9.81
C PHE A 99 0.85 10.28 -10.71
N ARG A 100 -0.03 11.29 -10.54
CA ARG A 100 -1.23 11.43 -11.39
C ARG A 100 -0.95 11.67 -12.88
N LYS A 101 0.31 11.95 -13.25
CA LYS A 101 0.75 12.11 -14.64
C LYS A 101 1.67 10.97 -15.11
N SER A 102 1.94 9.98 -14.26
CA SER A 102 2.84 8.87 -14.58
C SER A 102 2.13 7.77 -15.37
N SER A 103 2.91 6.84 -15.92
CA SER A 103 2.42 5.66 -16.62
C SER A 103 1.57 4.74 -15.75
N GLU A 104 1.84 4.72 -14.44
CA GLU A 104 1.17 3.84 -13.47
C GLU A 104 -0.25 4.33 -13.15
N PHE A 105 -0.50 5.64 -13.20
CA PHE A 105 -1.78 6.22 -12.79
C PHE A 105 -2.96 5.72 -13.62
N GLY A 106 -2.80 5.54 -14.93
CA GLY A 106 -3.89 5.04 -15.77
C GLY A 106 -4.39 3.66 -15.34
N GLY A 107 -3.46 2.75 -15.02
CA GLY A 107 -3.78 1.42 -14.52
C GLY A 107 -4.43 1.45 -13.14
N PHE A 108 -3.89 2.25 -12.22
CA PHE A 108 -4.46 2.49 -10.90
C PHE A 108 -5.90 3.03 -11.01
N PHE A 109 -6.07 4.15 -11.72
CA PHE A 109 -7.33 4.87 -11.85
C PHE A 109 -8.44 4.00 -12.44
N ASN A 110 -8.12 3.21 -13.47
CA ASN A 110 -9.11 2.34 -14.11
C ASN A 110 -9.73 1.31 -13.15
N LEU A 111 -8.98 0.85 -12.15
CA LEU A 111 -9.46 -0.13 -11.18
C LEU A 111 -10.32 0.52 -10.09
N VAL A 112 -9.93 1.70 -9.61
CA VAL A 112 -10.56 2.32 -8.42
C VAL A 112 -11.68 3.32 -8.76
N ARG A 113 -11.72 3.87 -9.99
CA ARG A 113 -12.67 4.94 -10.37
C ARG A 113 -14.14 4.59 -10.18
N GLN A 114 -14.48 3.30 -10.22
CA GLN A 114 -15.85 2.81 -10.04
C GLN A 114 -16.41 3.12 -8.64
N PHE A 115 -15.56 3.33 -7.64
CA PHE A 115 -15.95 3.60 -6.25
C PHE A 115 -15.96 5.10 -5.89
N PHE A 116 -15.76 6.00 -6.85
CA PHE A 116 -15.62 7.44 -6.55
C PHE A 116 -16.89 8.08 -6.00
N THR A 117 -18.05 7.57 -6.39
CA THR A 117 -19.35 8.01 -5.86
C THR A 117 -19.56 7.60 -4.40
N ASN A 118 -18.73 6.70 -3.87
CA ASN A 118 -18.77 6.24 -2.49
C ASN A 118 -17.82 7.01 -1.57
N ILE A 119 -17.11 8.03 -2.08
CA ILE A 119 -16.11 8.77 -1.33
C ILE A 119 -16.77 9.85 -0.47
N GLU A 120 -16.57 9.76 0.84
CA GLU A 120 -16.96 10.77 1.81
C GLU A 120 -15.85 11.82 2.02
N GLU A 121 -14.60 11.38 1.91
CA GLU A 121 -13.41 12.22 2.12
C GLU A 121 -12.26 11.73 1.25
N MET A 122 -11.49 12.67 0.67
CA MET A 122 -10.21 12.39 0.01
C MET A 122 -9.30 13.60 0.26
N LYS A 123 -8.39 13.48 1.22
CA LYS A 123 -7.58 14.61 1.72
C LYS A 123 -6.16 14.19 2.05
N HIS A 124 -5.26 15.17 2.04
CA HIS A 124 -3.85 15.02 2.36
C HIS A 124 -3.54 15.64 3.73
N TYR A 125 -2.81 14.90 4.56
CA TYR A 125 -2.45 15.27 5.92
C TYR A 125 -0.94 15.15 6.12
N ASN A 126 -0.41 15.95 7.04
CA ASN A 126 0.95 15.83 7.52
C ASN A 126 0.94 15.20 8.91
N LEU A 127 1.91 14.32 9.17
CA LEU A 127 2.14 13.84 10.52
C LEU A 127 2.63 14.98 11.42
N THR A 128 2.17 14.99 12.66
CA THR A 128 2.72 15.88 13.68
C THR A 128 3.92 15.22 14.35
N SER A 129 4.62 15.99 15.19
CA SER A 129 5.69 15.47 16.04
C SER A 129 5.19 14.41 17.03
N VAL A 130 3.88 14.40 17.33
CA VAL A 130 3.28 13.48 18.29
C VAL A 130 3.01 12.14 17.62
N SER A 131 3.79 11.12 17.98
CA SER A 131 3.51 9.72 17.65
C SER A 131 4.16 8.79 18.66
N TRP A 132 3.54 7.64 18.90
CA TRP A 132 4.13 6.55 19.65
C TRP A 132 3.73 5.23 19.00
N SER A 133 4.63 4.25 19.00
CA SER A 133 4.35 2.92 18.53
C SER A 133 5.02 1.90 19.44
N LYS A 134 4.29 0.85 19.82
CA LYS A 134 4.88 -0.31 20.49
C LYS A 134 5.40 -1.28 19.42
N GLU A 135 6.66 -1.68 19.53
CA GLU A 135 7.15 -2.82 18.76
C GLU A 135 6.47 -4.09 19.30
N LYS A 136 5.87 -4.87 18.38
CA LYS A 136 5.25 -6.15 18.68
C LYS A 136 6.27 -7.26 18.48
#